data_AF-A0A7V6PTC4-F1
#
_entry.id   AF-A0A7V6PTC4-F1
#
_cell.length_a   1.000
_cell.length_b   1.000
_cell.length_c   1.000
_cell.angle_alpha   90.00
_cell.angle_beta   90.00
_cell.angle_gamma   90.00
#
_symmetry.space_group_name_H-M   'P 1'
#
loop_
_entity.id
_entity.type
_entity.pdbx_description
1 polymer ?
#
loop_
_entity_poly.entity_id
_entity_poly.type
_entity_poly.pdbx_seq_one_letter_code
_entity_poly.pdbx_strand_id
1 'polypeptide(L)'
;MSWNLCGIELGSPLVAASGPLGWGKEFFEIFSTDGLGLFIPKTVTLKPKVGNPPPRIVETTGGLINSIGLENDGVYEWLKLEDLYRSLDIPVMASIAGGSLEELSTLGEIMEKLDYIAGVELNLSCPNVEGENWSNNTTSVLEATREVRKTYSRLLFVKLPPKDNIFPYIEASRSGGADGFTLFNTLPACDRIKGGLSGPAIKPVYIRLLKEIMEEIDIPVMASGGVMTEKDVRDYLYLGVKAVQIGTAFFKDPDIAKRIYQELQ
;
A
#
# COMPACT_ATOMS: atom_id res chain seq x y z
N MET A 1 -14.80 1.11 -19.28
CA MET A 1 -14.69 -0.11 -18.44
C MET A 1 -14.99 0.31 -17.01
N SER A 2 -15.82 -0.41 -16.26
CA SER A 2 -16.03 -0.16 -14.83
C SER A 2 -15.01 -0.95 -14.02
N TRP A 3 -14.25 -0.27 -13.16
CA TRP A 3 -13.28 -0.91 -12.27
C TRP A 3 -13.91 -1.08 -10.89
N ASN A 4 -13.79 -2.28 -10.30
CA ASN A 4 -14.36 -2.58 -9.00
C ASN A 4 -13.34 -3.31 -8.12
N LEU A 5 -13.11 -2.77 -6.92
CA LEU A 5 -12.25 -3.35 -5.89
C LEU A 5 -13.11 -3.72 -4.68
N CYS A 6 -13.59 -4.97 -4.65
CA CYS A 6 -14.41 -5.50 -3.55
C CYS A 6 -15.63 -4.64 -3.20
N GLY A 7 -16.35 -4.14 -4.21
CA GLY A 7 -17.50 -3.25 -4.01
C GLY A 7 -17.17 -1.76 -4.07
N ILE A 8 -15.90 -1.37 -4.06
CA ILE A 8 -15.50 0.03 -4.31
C ILE A 8 -15.47 0.25 -5.83
N GLU A 9 -16.32 1.14 -6.34
CA GLU A 9 -16.23 1.61 -7.71
C GLU A 9 -15.03 2.54 -7.88
N LEU A 10 -14.19 2.26 -8.88
CA LEU A 10 -13.02 3.07 -9.19
C LEU A 10 -13.19 3.71 -10.58
N GLY A 11 -12.83 4.98 -10.69
CA GLY A 11 -12.77 5.68 -11.98
C GLY A 11 -11.68 5.12 -12.91
N SER A 12 -10.64 4.51 -12.35
CA SER A 12 -9.54 3.87 -13.06
C SER A 12 -8.96 2.70 -12.24
N PRO A 13 -8.10 1.84 -12.81
CA PRO A 13 -7.42 0.81 -12.04
C PRO A 13 -6.20 1.35 -11.26
N LEU A 14 -5.90 2.64 -11.37
CA LEU A 14 -4.67 3.23 -10.84
C LEU A 14 -4.88 3.61 -9.37
N VAL A 15 -3.94 3.20 -8.53
CA VAL A 15 -3.98 3.50 -7.09
C VAL A 15 -2.71 4.25 -6.72
N ALA A 16 -2.81 5.37 -6.02
CA ALA A 16 -1.63 5.99 -5.44
C ALA A 16 -1.18 5.17 -4.21
N ALA A 17 0.04 4.62 -4.26
CA ALA A 17 0.58 3.77 -3.21
C ALA A 17 0.81 4.56 -1.91
N SER A 18 0.63 3.89 -0.77
CA SER A 18 1.02 4.44 0.53
C SER A 18 2.50 4.83 0.57
N GLY A 19 2.78 6.08 0.94
CA GLY A 19 4.13 6.58 1.17
C GLY A 19 4.52 7.77 0.30
N PRO A 20 4.69 7.59 -1.03
CA PRO A 20 5.27 8.60 -1.91
C PRO A 20 4.59 9.96 -1.93
N LEU A 21 3.26 10.01 -1.74
CA LEU A 21 2.48 11.25 -1.73
C LEU A 21 2.20 11.78 -0.32
N GLY A 22 2.87 11.24 0.71
CA GLY A 22 2.59 11.60 2.10
C GLY A 22 1.13 11.36 2.46
N TRP A 23 0.52 12.28 3.19
CA TRP A 23 -0.92 12.26 3.46
C TRP A 23 -1.76 12.99 2.40
N GLY A 24 -1.13 13.45 1.32
CA GLY A 24 -1.79 14.14 0.20
C GLY A 24 -1.95 15.65 0.39
N LYS A 25 -1.68 16.19 1.59
CA LYS A 25 -1.88 17.61 1.91
C LYS A 25 -1.13 18.53 0.97
N GLU A 26 0.19 18.38 0.87
CA GLU A 26 1.02 19.23 0.02
C GLU A 26 0.85 18.88 -1.48
N PHE A 27 0.51 17.63 -1.78
CA PHE A 27 0.38 17.16 -3.15
C PHE A 27 -0.91 17.70 -3.80
N PHE A 28 -2.06 17.56 -3.14
CA PHE A 28 -3.36 17.96 -3.67
C PHE A 28 -3.64 19.47 -3.57
N GLU A 29 -2.76 20.24 -2.95
CA GLU A 29 -2.73 21.70 -3.10
C GLU A 29 -2.30 22.15 -4.51
N ILE A 30 -1.55 21.30 -5.24
CA ILE A 30 -0.93 21.66 -6.52
C ILE A 30 -1.40 20.75 -7.66
N PHE A 31 -1.50 19.45 -7.40
CA PHE A 31 -1.83 18.42 -8.40
C PHE A 31 -3.23 17.87 -8.16
N SER A 32 -3.90 17.43 -9.23
CA SER A 32 -5.22 16.82 -9.12
C SER A 32 -5.14 15.30 -8.95
N THR A 33 -6.29 14.71 -8.70
CA THR A 33 -6.55 13.27 -8.65
C THR A 33 -6.76 12.66 -10.05
N ASP A 34 -6.58 13.43 -11.13
CA ASP A 34 -6.86 13.01 -12.50
C ASP A 34 -6.20 11.65 -12.82
N GLY A 35 -7.04 10.70 -13.25
CA GLY A 35 -6.60 9.36 -13.63
C GLY A 35 -6.38 8.41 -12.46
N LEU A 36 -6.37 8.86 -11.20
CA LEU A 36 -6.41 7.96 -10.05
C LEU A 36 -7.81 7.39 -9.86
N GLY A 37 -7.87 6.13 -9.43
CA GLY A 37 -9.09 5.46 -8.99
C GLY A 37 -9.20 5.34 -7.47
N LEU A 38 -8.07 5.34 -6.76
CA LEU A 38 -7.99 5.24 -5.30
C LEU A 38 -6.72 5.93 -4.78
N PHE A 39 -6.82 6.61 -3.65
CA PHE A 39 -5.65 7.11 -2.92
C PHE A 39 -5.44 6.33 -1.63
N ILE A 40 -4.21 5.85 -1.40
CA ILE A 40 -3.78 5.30 -0.13
C ILE A 40 -2.76 6.25 0.50
N PRO A 41 -3.13 7.03 1.53
CA PRO A 41 -2.20 7.92 2.22
C PRO A 41 -1.07 7.13 2.89
N LYS A 42 0.01 7.85 3.22
CA LYS A 42 1.12 7.34 4.03
C LYS A 42 0.60 6.60 5.26
N THR A 43 1.12 5.39 5.47
CA THR A 43 0.79 4.55 6.61
C THR A 43 0.85 5.32 7.92
N VAL A 44 -0.25 5.30 8.68
CA VAL A 44 -0.38 5.95 9.98
C VAL A 44 -0.19 4.95 11.11
N THR A 45 0.44 5.39 12.20
CA THR A 45 0.58 4.62 13.43
C THR A 45 -0.22 5.27 14.57
N LEU A 46 -0.50 4.53 15.65
CA LEU A 46 -1.26 5.08 16.78
C LEU A 46 -0.58 6.32 17.37
N LYS A 47 0.74 6.24 17.56
CA LYS A 47 1.59 7.32 18.08
C LYS A 47 2.49 7.88 16.96
N PRO A 48 2.97 9.13 17.08
CA PRO A 48 3.96 9.67 16.16
C PRO A 48 5.23 8.82 16.10
N LYS A 49 5.86 8.77 14.93
CA LYS A 49 7.17 8.16 14.71
C LYS A 49 8.09 9.13 13.98
N VAL A 50 9.29 9.30 14.52
CA VAL A 50 10.34 10.18 13.94
C VAL A 50 10.96 9.56 12.67
N GLY A 51 10.90 8.24 12.51
CA GLY A 51 11.55 7.52 11.42
C GLY A 51 13.06 7.29 11.65
N ASN A 52 13.72 6.65 10.68
CA ASN A 52 15.14 6.27 10.77
C ASN A 52 16.08 7.49 10.62
N PRO A 53 17.35 7.44 11.01
CA PRO A 53 18.29 8.54 10.73
C PRO A 53 18.53 8.75 9.22
N PRO A 54 18.81 9.99 8.75
CA PRO A 54 19.22 10.23 7.37
C PRO A 54 20.64 9.69 7.09
N PRO A 55 20.98 9.36 5.83
CA PRO A 55 20.13 9.45 4.63
C PRO A 55 19.05 8.37 4.59
N ARG A 56 17.82 8.73 4.18
CA ARG A 56 16.66 7.81 4.14
C ARG A 56 16.31 7.31 2.75
N ILE A 57 16.80 7.98 1.70
CA ILE A 57 16.50 7.65 0.30
C ILE A 57 17.80 7.76 -0.49
N VAL A 58 18.09 6.76 -1.30
CA VAL A 58 19.24 6.72 -2.20
C VAL A 58 18.76 6.24 -3.57
N GLU A 59 19.05 7.00 -4.62
CA GLU A 59 18.78 6.58 -5.99
C GLU A 59 19.69 5.40 -6.38
N THR A 60 19.16 4.46 -7.17
CA THR A 60 19.92 3.34 -7.72
C THR A 60 19.51 3.08 -9.17
N THR A 61 20.23 2.20 -9.86
CA THR A 61 19.90 1.85 -11.24
C THR A 61 18.50 1.27 -11.33
N GLY A 62 17.62 1.98 -12.05
CA GLY A 62 16.24 1.55 -12.24
C GLY A 62 15.38 1.65 -10.99
N GLY A 63 15.69 2.54 -10.04
CA GLY A 63 14.87 2.67 -8.83
C GLY A 63 15.45 3.54 -7.74
N LEU A 64 14.97 3.32 -6.53
CA LEU A 64 15.52 3.90 -5.31
C LEU A 64 15.46 2.91 -4.16
N ILE A 65 16.36 3.04 -3.20
CA ILE A 65 16.33 2.34 -1.92
C ILE A 65 15.87 3.34 -0.86
N ASN A 66 14.87 2.96 -0.07
CA ASN A 66 14.37 3.78 1.04
C ASN A 66 14.42 3.07 2.39
N SER A 67 14.72 3.84 3.43
CA SER A 67 14.70 3.44 4.84
C SER A 67 14.04 4.53 5.68
N ILE A 68 12.72 4.74 5.47
CA ILE A 68 11.99 5.84 6.12
C ILE A 68 11.74 5.58 7.62
N GLY A 69 11.46 4.32 8.00
CA GLY A 69 11.14 3.96 9.39
C GLY A 69 9.73 4.33 9.85
N LEU A 70 8.76 4.34 8.93
CA LEU A 70 7.36 4.75 9.20
C LEU A 70 7.23 6.15 9.83
N GLU A 71 8.05 7.11 9.43
CA GLU A 71 7.84 8.51 9.83
C GLU A 71 6.40 8.96 9.55
N ASN A 72 5.72 9.45 10.59
CA ASN A 72 4.37 10.04 10.55
C ASN A 72 4.03 10.72 11.90
N ASP A 73 3.07 11.64 11.89
CA ASP A 73 2.66 12.41 13.08
C ASP A 73 1.59 11.69 13.95
N GLY A 74 1.27 10.44 13.64
CA GLY A 74 0.29 9.64 14.38
C GLY A 74 -1.16 9.87 13.96
N VAL A 75 -2.04 9.00 14.45
CA VAL A 75 -3.44 8.93 14.00
C VAL A 75 -4.23 10.21 14.32
N TYR A 76 -3.96 10.87 15.44
CA TYR A 76 -4.71 12.09 15.81
C TYR A 76 -4.44 13.27 14.88
N GLU A 77 -3.23 13.40 14.33
CA GLU A 77 -2.95 14.42 13.32
C GLU A 77 -3.55 14.04 11.96
N TRP A 78 -3.52 12.74 11.62
CA TRP A 78 -4.14 12.24 10.40
C TRP A 78 -5.67 12.45 10.37
N LEU A 79 -6.35 12.30 11.52
CA LEU A 79 -7.80 12.54 11.64
C LEU A 79 -8.21 13.98 11.30
N LYS A 80 -7.30 14.96 11.42
CA LYS A 80 -7.58 16.36 11.06
C LYS A 80 -7.68 16.57 9.54
N LEU A 81 -7.33 15.56 8.74
CA LEU A 81 -7.38 15.59 7.28
C LEU A 81 -8.71 15.10 6.71
N GLU A 82 -9.74 14.93 7.54
CA GLU A 82 -11.07 14.52 7.10
C GLU A 82 -11.61 15.42 5.96
N ASP A 83 -11.54 16.75 6.13
CA ASP A 83 -12.03 17.69 5.10
C ASP A 83 -11.29 17.53 3.77
N LEU A 84 -9.97 17.29 3.82
CA LEU A 84 -9.18 17.00 2.62
C LEU A 84 -9.70 15.73 1.95
N TYR A 85 -9.83 14.62 2.69
CA TYR A 85 -10.21 13.33 2.11
C TYR A 85 -11.64 13.32 1.57
N ARG A 86 -12.57 14.02 2.23
CA ARG A 86 -13.94 14.20 1.72
C ARG A 86 -14.02 15.08 0.48
N SER A 87 -13.06 15.99 0.29
CA SER A 87 -13.01 16.87 -0.88
C SER A 87 -12.48 16.19 -2.16
N LEU A 88 -11.83 15.03 -2.02
CA LEU A 88 -11.34 14.27 -3.17
C LEU A 88 -12.52 13.62 -3.90
N ASP A 89 -12.44 13.59 -5.23
CA ASP A 89 -13.41 12.92 -6.11
C ASP A 89 -13.14 11.41 -6.27
N ILE A 90 -12.13 10.90 -5.57
CA ILE A 90 -11.74 9.49 -5.54
C ILE A 90 -11.83 8.93 -4.11
N PRO A 91 -12.10 7.62 -3.96
CA PRO A 91 -12.05 6.97 -2.65
C PRO A 91 -10.66 7.06 -2.01
N VAL A 92 -10.65 7.05 -0.67
CA VAL A 92 -9.43 7.00 0.15
C VAL A 92 -9.42 5.71 0.98
N MET A 93 -8.34 4.94 0.93
CA MET A 93 -8.15 3.75 1.78
C MET A 93 -7.06 4.02 2.82
N ALA A 94 -7.36 3.88 4.10
CA ALA A 94 -6.40 4.19 5.17
C ALA A 94 -5.33 3.10 5.28
N SER A 95 -4.05 3.45 5.14
CA SER A 95 -2.95 2.52 5.43
C SER A 95 -2.58 2.60 6.90
N ILE A 96 -2.59 1.47 7.64
CA ILE A 96 -2.28 1.44 9.07
C ILE A 96 -1.12 0.48 9.40
N ALA A 97 -0.37 0.78 10.45
CA ALA A 97 0.59 -0.13 11.06
C ALA A 97 0.64 0.06 12.59
N GLY A 98 0.86 -1.02 13.32
CA GLY A 98 1.01 -1.02 14.78
C GLY A 98 2.22 -1.85 15.21
N GLY A 99 2.83 -1.49 16.34
CA GLY A 99 3.95 -2.22 16.94
C GLY A 99 3.53 -3.31 17.92
N SER A 100 2.24 -3.41 18.24
CA SER A 100 1.66 -4.45 19.10
C SER A 100 0.22 -4.76 18.67
N LEU A 101 -0.32 -5.88 19.15
CA LEU A 101 -1.73 -6.24 18.93
C LEU A 101 -2.68 -5.17 19.50
N GLU A 102 -2.39 -4.61 20.67
CA GLU A 102 -3.19 -3.54 21.28
C GLU A 102 -3.25 -2.27 20.41
N GLU A 103 -2.11 -1.87 19.82
CA GLU A 103 -2.08 -0.74 18.90
C GLU A 103 -2.89 -1.03 17.63
N LEU A 104 -2.81 -2.24 17.09
CA LEU A 104 -3.57 -2.66 15.92
C LEU A 104 -5.09 -2.68 16.19
N SER A 105 -5.50 -3.21 17.34
CA SER A 105 -6.89 -3.21 17.80
C SER A 105 -7.44 -1.79 17.92
N THR A 106 -6.68 -0.92 18.60
CA THR A 106 -7.05 0.50 18.78
C THR A 106 -7.16 1.23 17.43
N LEU A 107 -6.21 0.99 16.52
CA LEU A 107 -6.28 1.56 15.17
C LEU A 107 -7.52 1.07 14.43
N GLY A 108 -7.84 -0.22 14.51
CA GLY A 108 -9.07 -0.78 13.93
C GLY A 108 -10.33 -0.09 14.44
N GLU A 109 -10.46 0.10 15.77
CA GLU A 109 -11.60 0.81 16.38
C GLU A 109 -11.72 2.27 15.94
N ILE A 110 -10.58 2.95 15.73
CA ILE A 110 -10.56 4.33 15.21
C ILE A 110 -11.05 4.32 13.76
N MET A 111 -10.50 3.45 12.92
CA MET A 111 -10.84 3.39 11.49
C MET A 111 -12.30 2.99 11.25
N GLU A 112 -12.88 2.15 12.10
CA GLU A 112 -14.28 1.73 12.03
C GLU A 112 -15.26 2.92 12.14
N LYS A 113 -14.86 3.98 12.86
CA LYS A 113 -15.70 5.17 13.08
C LYS A 113 -15.65 6.17 11.92
N LEU A 114 -14.81 5.94 10.91
CA LEU A 114 -14.58 6.87 9.81
C LEU A 114 -15.38 6.46 8.59
N ASP A 115 -16.46 7.17 8.30
CA ASP A 115 -17.32 6.93 7.14
C ASP A 115 -16.69 7.43 5.81
N TYR A 116 -15.68 8.30 5.86
CA TYR A 116 -15.03 8.90 4.69
C TYR A 116 -13.89 8.06 4.08
N ILE A 117 -13.45 6.97 4.73
CA ILE A 117 -12.53 6.01 4.12
C ILE A 117 -13.30 4.89 3.45
N ALA A 118 -12.81 4.34 2.35
CA ALA A 118 -13.40 3.21 1.64
C ALA A 118 -12.98 1.84 2.21
N GLY A 119 -11.86 1.81 2.92
CA GLY A 119 -11.26 0.58 3.43
C GLY A 119 -10.01 0.84 4.27
N VAL A 120 -9.40 -0.24 4.77
CA VAL A 120 -8.10 -0.23 5.45
C VAL A 120 -7.12 -1.11 4.68
N GLU A 121 -5.90 -0.61 4.47
CA GLU A 121 -4.72 -1.39 4.08
C GLU A 121 -3.84 -1.62 5.32
N LEU A 122 -3.87 -2.82 5.88
CA LEU A 122 -3.00 -3.24 6.98
C LEU A 122 -1.59 -3.54 6.44
N ASN A 123 -0.65 -2.67 6.77
CA ASN A 123 0.74 -2.77 6.35
C ASN A 123 1.55 -3.64 7.32
N LEU A 124 1.67 -4.93 7.01
CA LEU A 124 2.48 -5.90 7.78
C LEU A 124 3.92 -6.02 7.30
N SER A 125 4.32 -5.19 6.32
CA SER A 125 5.46 -5.45 5.45
C SER A 125 6.56 -4.41 5.54
N CYS A 126 6.50 -3.47 6.49
CA CYS A 126 7.54 -2.44 6.59
C CYS A 126 8.88 -3.06 7.06
N PRO A 127 9.92 -3.09 6.20
CA PRO A 127 11.18 -3.76 6.52
C PRO A 127 12.11 -2.90 7.39
N ASN A 128 11.68 -1.68 7.72
CA ASN A 128 12.52 -0.59 8.22
C ASN A 128 12.15 -0.15 9.66
N VAL A 129 11.40 -0.96 10.41
CA VAL A 129 10.96 -0.63 11.78
C VAL A 129 11.73 -1.43 12.83
N GLU A 130 12.04 -0.78 13.95
CA GLU A 130 12.42 -1.46 15.19
C GLU A 130 11.15 -1.99 15.88
N GLY A 131 11.09 -3.29 16.20
CA GLY A 131 9.93 -3.95 16.82
C GLY A 131 9.51 -5.23 16.11
N GLU A 132 8.25 -5.64 16.31
CA GLU A 132 7.69 -6.85 15.72
C GLU A 132 7.49 -6.68 14.21
N ASN A 133 8.29 -7.39 13.42
CA ASN A 133 8.04 -7.52 12.00
C ASN A 133 7.01 -8.64 11.80
N TRP A 134 5.74 -8.24 11.70
CA TRP A 134 4.59 -9.15 11.57
C TRP A 134 4.78 -10.18 10.45
N SER A 135 5.43 -9.80 9.35
CA SER A 135 5.68 -10.67 8.20
C SER A 135 6.85 -11.64 8.36
N ASN A 136 7.48 -11.75 9.54
CA ASN A 136 8.56 -12.72 9.78
C ASN A 136 8.08 -14.17 9.83
N ASN A 137 6.88 -14.40 10.33
CA ASN A 137 6.28 -15.73 10.40
C ASN A 137 4.76 -15.65 10.18
N THR A 138 4.14 -16.78 9.85
CA THR A 138 2.72 -16.85 9.50
C THR A 138 1.80 -16.66 10.70
N THR A 139 2.20 -17.07 11.90
CA THR A 139 1.43 -16.87 13.14
C THR A 139 1.26 -15.39 13.43
N SER A 140 2.32 -14.61 13.37
CA SER A 140 2.29 -13.16 13.58
C SER A 140 1.40 -12.45 12.53
N VAL A 141 1.42 -12.89 11.26
CA VAL A 141 0.51 -12.35 10.23
C VAL A 141 -0.95 -12.65 10.54
N LEU A 142 -1.25 -13.89 10.95
CA LEU A 142 -2.59 -14.31 11.33
C LEU A 142 -3.10 -13.50 12.52
N GLU A 143 -2.29 -13.37 13.58
CA GLU A 143 -2.65 -12.64 14.79
C GLU A 143 -2.88 -11.16 14.51
N ALA A 144 -1.97 -10.49 13.79
CA ALA A 144 -2.12 -9.08 13.42
C ALA A 144 -3.38 -8.82 12.59
N THR A 145 -3.63 -9.65 11.58
CA THR A 145 -4.80 -9.49 10.70
C THR A 145 -6.09 -9.74 11.47
N ARG A 146 -6.13 -10.80 12.28
CA ARG A 146 -7.28 -11.12 13.13
C ARG A 146 -7.57 -10.03 14.14
N GLU A 147 -6.53 -9.43 14.71
CA GLU A 147 -6.69 -8.38 15.72
C GLU A 147 -7.38 -7.15 15.15
N VAL A 148 -6.94 -6.66 13.99
CA VAL A 148 -7.63 -5.56 13.29
C VAL A 148 -9.07 -5.95 12.94
N ARG A 149 -9.26 -7.18 12.43
CA ARG A 149 -10.59 -7.68 12.04
C ARG A 149 -11.60 -7.74 13.19
N LYS A 150 -11.17 -7.94 14.44
CA LYS A 150 -12.08 -7.92 15.62
C LYS A 150 -12.79 -6.58 15.79
N THR A 151 -12.08 -5.51 15.45
CA THR A 151 -12.49 -4.12 15.71
C THR A 151 -12.90 -3.36 14.46
N TYR A 152 -12.67 -3.93 13.28
CA TYR A 152 -12.93 -3.31 11.99
C TYR A 152 -13.68 -4.28 11.06
N SER A 153 -14.91 -3.92 10.70
CA SER A 153 -15.86 -4.81 10.00
C SER A 153 -15.88 -4.61 8.49
N ARG A 154 -15.34 -3.49 8.02
CA ARG A 154 -15.36 -3.08 6.61
C ARG A 154 -14.18 -3.66 5.83
N LEU A 155 -13.97 -3.19 4.61
CA LEU A 155 -12.98 -3.75 3.69
C LEU A 155 -11.55 -3.67 4.23
N LEU A 156 -10.90 -4.82 4.40
CA LEU A 156 -9.53 -4.96 4.93
C LEU A 156 -8.61 -5.62 3.90
N PHE A 157 -7.69 -4.84 3.36
CA PHE A 157 -6.58 -5.31 2.56
C PHE A 157 -5.35 -5.56 3.43
N VAL A 158 -4.60 -6.61 3.16
CA VAL A 158 -3.30 -6.86 3.82
C VAL A 158 -2.17 -6.66 2.83
N LYS A 159 -1.21 -5.79 3.16
CA LYS A 159 -0.02 -5.53 2.34
C LYS A 159 1.17 -6.36 2.80
N LEU A 160 1.59 -7.30 1.97
CA LEU A 160 2.67 -8.25 2.26
C LEU A 160 3.98 -7.89 1.51
N PRO A 161 5.15 -8.25 2.07
CA PRO A 161 6.41 -8.11 1.34
C PRO A 161 6.58 -9.23 0.32
N PRO A 162 7.51 -9.10 -0.65
CA PRO A 162 7.88 -10.23 -1.50
C PRO A 162 8.55 -11.33 -0.65
N LYS A 163 8.19 -12.60 -0.90
CA LYS A 163 8.77 -13.80 -0.28
C LYS A 163 8.95 -14.87 -1.36
N ASP A 164 9.94 -15.74 -1.20
CA ASP A 164 10.14 -16.88 -2.10
C ASP A 164 8.96 -17.85 -2.06
N ASN A 165 8.46 -18.16 -0.85
CA ASN A 165 7.21 -18.88 -0.65
C ASN A 165 6.23 -18.01 0.16
N ILE A 166 5.32 -17.35 -0.55
CA ILE A 166 4.35 -16.39 0.02
C ILE A 166 3.02 -17.03 0.40
N PHE A 167 2.67 -18.19 -0.15
CA PHE A 167 1.36 -18.84 0.05
C PHE A 167 0.98 -19.04 1.53
N PRO A 168 1.88 -19.48 2.43
CA PRO A 168 1.54 -19.59 3.85
C PRO A 168 1.18 -18.26 4.51
N TYR A 169 1.75 -17.14 4.04
CA TYR A 169 1.46 -15.80 4.55
C TYR A 169 0.13 -15.25 4.00
N ILE A 170 -0.18 -15.56 2.74
CA ILE A 170 -1.49 -15.29 2.14
C ILE A 170 -2.57 -16.03 2.91
N GLU A 171 -2.39 -17.33 3.16
CA GLU A 171 -3.36 -18.13 3.90
C GLU A 171 -3.52 -17.64 5.34
N ALA A 172 -2.42 -17.29 6.03
CA ALA A 172 -2.49 -16.68 7.35
C ALA A 172 -3.29 -15.38 7.36
N SER A 173 -3.09 -14.52 6.36
CA SER A 173 -3.84 -13.26 6.21
C SER A 173 -5.33 -13.53 5.94
N ARG A 174 -5.64 -14.47 5.03
CA ARG A 174 -7.01 -14.90 4.73
C ARG A 174 -7.72 -15.47 5.96
N SER A 175 -7.06 -16.37 6.69
CA SER A 175 -7.53 -16.95 7.95
C SER A 175 -7.69 -15.92 9.08
N GLY A 176 -7.00 -14.77 8.98
CA GLY A 176 -7.20 -13.61 9.84
C GLY A 176 -8.39 -12.73 9.44
N GLY A 177 -8.97 -12.97 8.27
CA GLY A 177 -10.12 -12.26 7.74
C GLY A 177 -9.78 -11.14 6.76
N ALA A 178 -8.66 -11.21 6.04
CA ALA A 178 -8.39 -10.29 4.93
C ALA A 178 -9.40 -10.47 3.78
N ASP A 179 -9.89 -9.37 3.22
CA ASP A 179 -10.79 -9.36 2.06
C ASP A 179 -10.02 -9.24 0.73
N GLY A 180 -8.76 -8.82 0.81
CA GLY A 180 -7.93 -8.49 -0.34
C GLY A 180 -6.46 -8.38 0.03
N PHE A 181 -5.60 -8.36 -0.98
CA PHE A 181 -4.15 -8.19 -0.80
C PHE A 181 -3.57 -7.04 -1.60
N THR A 182 -2.60 -6.34 -1.01
CA THR A 182 -1.68 -5.49 -1.76
C THR A 182 -0.36 -6.23 -1.89
N LEU A 183 0.02 -6.59 -3.12
CA LEU A 183 1.20 -7.39 -3.42
C LEU A 183 2.09 -6.65 -4.45
N PHE A 184 3.23 -6.09 -4.08
CA PHE A 184 3.96 -6.21 -2.81
C PHE A 184 4.42 -4.86 -2.26
N ASN A 185 4.92 -4.88 -1.04
CA ASN A 185 5.82 -3.84 -0.54
C ASN A 185 7.20 -3.95 -1.19
N THR A 186 8.11 -2.99 -0.94
CA THR A 186 9.45 -2.92 -1.53
C THR A 186 10.31 -4.17 -1.31
N LEU A 187 11.24 -4.44 -2.23
CA LEU A 187 12.16 -5.59 -2.15
C LEU A 187 13.35 -5.27 -1.23
N PRO A 188 13.69 -6.08 -0.22
CA PRO A 188 14.86 -5.83 0.62
C PRO A 188 16.14 -5.71 -0.21
N ALA A 189 16.90 -4.64 0.01
CA ALA A 189 18.13 -4.34 -0.73
C ALA A 189 19.12 -3.52 0.12
N CYS A 190 20.33 -3.36 -0.41
CA CYS A 190 21.35 -2.52 0.20
C CYS A 190 22.16 -1.80 -0.89
N ASP A 191 22.45 -0.54 -0.62
CA ASP A 191 23.50 0.25 -1.28
C ASP A 191 24.21 1.04 -0.15
N ARG A 192 24.33 2.37 -0.27
CA ARG A 192 24.77 3.26 0.81
C ARG A 192 23.94 3.14 2.09
N ILE A 193 22.70 2.66 1.97
CA ILE A 193 21.81 2.33 3.08
C ILE A 193 21.19 0.94 2.88
N LYS A 194 20.86 0.27 3.99
CA LYS A 194 19.98 -0.91 3.99
C LYS A 194 18.53 -0.42 3.98
N GLY A 195 17.72 -0.94 3.06
CA GLY A 195 16.33 -0.51 2.93
C GLY A 195 15.53 -1.34 1.93
N GLY A 196 14.46 -0.74 1.44
CA GLY A 196 13.58 -1.33 0.42
C GLY A 196 13.84 -0.73 -0.96
N LEU A 197 14.23 -1.56 -1.93
CA LEU A 197 14.28 -1.24 -3.34
C LEU A 197 12.87 -1.13 -3.92
N SER A 198 12.62 -0.03 -4.60
CA SER A 198 11.42 0.23 -5.39
C SER A 198 11.78 0.78 -6.78
N GLY A 199 10.79 0.92 -7.66
CA GLY A 199 11.00 1.37 -9.04
C GLY A 199 11.09 0.21 -10.03
N PRO A 200 11.35 0.49 -11.32
CA PRO A 200 11.24 -0.51 -12.40
C PRO A 200 12.14 -1.74 -12.22
N ALA A 201 13.24 -1.62 -11.45
CA ALA A 201 14.16 -2.72 -11.16
C ALA A 201 13.48 -3.93 -10.50
N ILE A 202 12.41 -3.74 -9.73
CA ILE A 202 11.72 -4.84 -9.03
C ILE A 202 10.64 -5.52 -9.90
N LYS A 203 10.19 -4.85 -10.97
CA LYS A 203 9.02 -5.27 -11.75
C LYS A 203 9.12 -6.71 -12.27
N PRO A 204 10.25 -7.15 -12.88
CA PRO A 204 10.34 -8.52 -13.40
C PRO A 204 10.17 -9.60 -12.33
N VAL A 205 10.69 -9.35 -11.12
CA VAL A 205 10.54 -10.26 -9.97
C VAL A 205 9.08 -10.33 -9.55
N TYR A 206 8.37 -9.20 -9.53
CA TYR A 206 6.99 -9.12 -9.06
C TYR A 206 6.00 -9.68 -10.08
N ILE A 207 6.24 -9.51 -11.37
CA ILE A 207 5.45 -10.15 -12.42
C ILE A 207 5.54 -11.68 -12.31
N ARG A 208 6.75 -12.23 -12.12
CA ARG A 208 6.92 -13.67 -11.88
C ARG A 208 6.11 -14.13 -10.66
N LEU A 209 6.31 -13.49 -9.51
CA LEU A 209 5.64 -13.84 -8.26
C LEU A 209 4.11 -13.74 -8.38
N LEU A 210 3.60 -12.63 -8.93
CA LEU A 210 2.16 -12.44 -9.08
C LEU A 210 1.56 -13.44 -10.06
N LYS A 211 2.26 -13.82 -11.13
CA LYS A 211 1.77 -14.86 -12.04
C LYS A 211 1.54 -16.17 -11.30
N GLU A 212 2.51 -16.61 -10.49
CA GLU A 212 2.39 -17.83 -9.67
C GLU A 212 1.25 -17.71 -8.64
N ILE A 213 1.09 -16.55 -8.01
CA ILE A 213 0.05 -16.33 -6.99
C ILE A 213 -1.36 -16.31 -7.59
N MET A 214 -1.54 -15.58 -8.69
CA MET A 214 -2.85 -15.38 -9.32
C MET A 214 -3.39 -16.67 -9.96
N GLU A 215 -2.54 -17.68 -10.19
CA GLU A 215 -2.97 -19.02 -10.62
C GLU A 215 -3.59 -19.84 -9.47
N GLU A 216 -3.30 -19.51 -8.22
CA GLU A 216 -3.63 -20.32 -7.03
C GLU A 216 -4.63 -19.65 -6.08
N ILE A 217 -4.90 -18.34 -6.22
CA ILE A 217 -5.79 -17.60 -5.32
C ILE A 217 -6.97 -16.94 -6.04
N ASP A 218 -8.09 -16.89 -5.33
CA ASP A 218 -9.35 -16.29 -5.77
C ASP A 218 -9.65 -14.92 -5.12
N ILE A 219 -8.89 -14.54 -4.09
CA ILE A 219 -9.04 -13.25 -3.41
C ILE A 219 -8.54 -12.09 -4.30
N PRO A 220 -9.24 -10.94 -4.31
CA PRO A 220 -8.81 -9.72 -5.00
C PRO A 220 -7.42 -9.21 -4.60
N VAL A 221 -6.61 -8.87 -5.61
CA VAL A 221 -5.25 -8.33 -5.45
C VAL A 221 -5.13 -6.94 -6.07
N MET A 222 -4.48 -6.02 -5.34
CA MET A 222 -3.85 -4.83 -5.89
C MET A 222 -2.36 -5.10 -6.12
N ALA A 223 -1.90 -5.02 -7.37
CA ALA A 223 -0.48 -5.16 -7.67
C ALA A 223 0.26 -3.88 -7.28
N SER A 224 1.48 -3.98 -6.74
CA SER A 224 2.31 -2.84 -6.36
C SER A 224 3.77 -3.13 -6.66
N GLY A 225 4.38 -2.35 -7.56
CA GLY A 225 5.82 -2.38 -7.80
C GLY A 225 6.23 -2.00 -9.21
N GLY A 226 7.17 -1.06 -9.34
CA GLY A 226 7.87 -0.78 -10.60
C GLY A 226 7.03 -0.28 -11.78
N VAL A 227 5.82 0.22 -11.53
CA VAL A 227 4.96 0.85 -12.53
C VAL A 227 5.49 2.24 -12.86
N MET A 228 5.81 2.46 -14.13
CA MET A 228 6.33 3.74 -14.66
C MET A 228 5.59 4.18 -15.92
N THR A 229 4.84 3.29 -16.57
CA THR A 229 4.18 3.49 -17.86
C THR A 229 2.84 2.77 -17.91
N GLU A 230 2.04 3.11 -18.91
CA GLU A 230 0.80 2.41 -19.25
C GLU A 230 1.02 0.92 -19.50
N LYS A 231 2.04 0.56 -20.27
CA LYS A 231 2.39 -0.84 -20.54
C LYS A 231 2.61 -1.62 -19.24
N ASP A 232 3.23 -1.01 -18.23
CA ASP A 232 3.45 -1.66 -16.94
C ASP A 232 2.11 -1.97 -16.25
N VAL A 233 1.14 -1.07 -16.35
CA VAL A 233 -0.21 -1.30 -15.82
C VAL A 233 -0.90 -2.43 -16.57
N ARG A 234 -0.87 -2.43 -17.92
CA ARG A 234 -1.42 -3.55 -18.70
C ARG A 234 -0.77 -4.88 -18.34
N ASP A 235 0.55 -4.93 -18.20
CA ASP A 235 1.27 -6.15 -17.81
C ASP A 235 0.73 -6.72 -16.48
N TYR A 236 0.42 -5.87 -15.49
CA TYR A 236 -0.21 -6.30 -14.24
C TYR A 236 -1.68 -6.70 -14.41
N LEU A 237 -2.48 -5.91 -15.13
CA LEU A 237 -3.90 -6.21 -15.37
C LEU A 237 -4.11 -7.54 -16.10
N TYR A 238 -3.20 -7.91 -17.02
CA TYR A 238 -3.23 -9.21 -17.69
C TYR A 238 -3.04 -10.40 -16.74
N LEU A 239 -2.48 -10.20 -15.54
CA LEU A 239 -2.39 -11.23 -14.50
C LEU A 239 -3.71 -11.42 -13.74
N GLY A 240 -4.74 -10.60 -14.00
CA GLY A 240 -6.05 -10.69 -13.35
C GLY A 240 -6.19 -9.91 -12.05
N VAL A 241 -5.21 -9.07 -11.69
CA VAL A 241 -5.31 -8.17 -10.52
C VAL A 241 -6.43 -7.14 -10.73
N LYS A 242 -6.98 -6.60 -9.63
CA LYS A 242 -8.12 -5.67 -9.67
C LYS A 242 -7.71 -4.21 -9.79
N ALA A 243 -6.52 -3.86 -9.28
CA ALA A 243 -5.97 -2.51 -9.37
C ALA A 243 -4.44 -2.57 -9.31
N VAL A 244 -3.80 -1.44 -9.63
CA VAL A 244 -2.34 -1.33 -9.75
C VAL A 244 -1.86 -0.06 -9.04
N GLN A 245 -1.01 -0.23 -8.03
CA GLN A 245 -0.40 0.84 -7.25
C GLN A 245 0.80 1.47 -7.98
N ILE A 246 0.78 2.79 -8.06
CA ILE A 246 1.89 3.63 -8.52
C ILE A 246 2.57 4.24 -7.30
N GLY A 247 3.89 4.05 -7.20
CA GLY A 247 4.68 4.56 -6.09
C GLY A 247 5.82 5.45 -6.58
N THR A 248 6.98 4.84 -6.84
CA THR A 248 8.23 5.54 -7.21
C THR A 248 8.08 6.53 -8.36
N ALA A 249 7.18 6.28 -9.32
CA ALA A 249 6.99 7.17 -10.46
C ALA A 249 6.58 8.59 -10.06
N PHE A 250 5.83 8.76 -8.97
CA PHE A 250 5.41 10.08 -8.48
C PHE A 250 6.57 11.00 -8.08
N PHE A 251 7.72 10.45 -7.68
CA PHE A 251 8.90 11.25 -7.39
C PHE A 251 9.53 11.89 -8.63
N LYS A 252 9.23 11.34 -9.81
CA LYS A 252 9.74 11.83 -11.10
C LYS A 252 8.71 12.66 -11.84
N ASP A 253 7.45 12.25 -11.78
CA ASP A 253 6.35 12.85 -12.52
C ASP A 253 5.08 12.85 -11.64
N PRO A 254 4.73 13.99 -11.04
CA PRO A 254 3.49 14.14 -10.27
C PRO A 254 2.21 13.83 -11.08
N ASP A 255 2.22 14.09 -12.40
CA ASP A 255 1.07 13.87 -13.30
C ASP A 255 1.04 12.46 -13.90
N ILE A 256 1.88 11.53 -13.41
CA ILE A 256 2.04 10.21 -14.02
C ILE A 256 0.73 9.42 -14.10
N ALA A 257 -0.13 9.52 -13.09
CA ALA A 257 -1.42 8.83 -13.07
C ALA A 257 -2.33 9.29 -14.20
N LYS A 258 -2.42 10.61 -14.42
CA LYS A 258 -3.18 11.22 -15.52
C LYS A 258 -2.69 10.74 -16.87
N ARG A 259 -1.36 10.75 -17.08
CA ARG A 259 -0.74 10.33 -18.34
C ARG A 259 -1.02 8.85 -18.64
N ILE A 260 -0.75 7.98 -17.66
CA ILE A 260 -1.03 6.54 -17.78
C ILE A 260 -2.51 6.31 -18.07
N TYR A 261 -3.40 7.01 -17.38
CA TYR A 261 -4.83 6.84 -17.57
C TYR A 261 -5.30 7.23 -18.98
N GLN A 262 -4.76 8.31 -19.55
CA GLN A 262 -5.05 8.73 -20.93
C GLN A 262 -4.58 7.69 -21.96
N GLU A 263 -3.42 7.07 -21.75
CA GLU A 263 -2.89 6.03 -22.62
C GLU A 263 -3.62 4.68 -22.46
N LEU A 264 -4.33 4.47 -21.33
CA LEU A 264 -5.12 3.27 -21.09
C LEU A 264 -6.46 3.25 -21.84
N GLN A 265 -7.01 4.42 -22.19
CA GLN A 265 -8.27 4.57 -22.93
C GLN A 265 -8.17 4.03 -24.36
#